data_AF-A0A1H6VUD8-F1
#
_entry.id   AF-A0A1H6VUD8-F1
#
_cell.length_a   1.000
_cell.length_b   1.000
_cell.length_c   1.000
_cell.angle_alpha   90.00
_cell.angle_beta   90.00
_cell.angle_gamma   90.00
#
_symmetry.space_group_name_H-M   'P 1'
#
loop_
_entity.id
_entity.type
_entity.pdbx_description
1 polymer ?
#
loop_
_entity_poly.entity_id
_entity_poly.type
_entity_poly.pdbx_seq_one_letter_code
_entity_poly.pdbx_strand_id
1 'polypeptide(L)'
;MLLARVKHRRSVKQPIKETQKDYYYICLKDDIHEGDYVLVEYQVKNHCKSRQGYFGIARVEELLEGDTITLIQSYMPTSFIICRLEKGVDFDGACEQIKALRAQVAEIQKPIRMKEIQDEKVKRRARKMAEIEKARRKKATRKEQGRRHHEALEARYRKKLGQKVEPNFRVKRKKKEASS
;
A
#
# COMPACT_ATOMS: atom_id res chain seq x y z
N MET A 1 38.20 -28.02 10.30
CA MET A 1 36.92 -27.30 10.31
C MET A 1 36.87 -26.51 11.59
N LEU A 2 36.56 -25.22 11.52
CA LEU A 2 36.47 -24.34 12.68
C LEU A 2 35.02 -24.01 12.96
N LEU A 3 34.70 -23.75 14.23
CA LEU A 3 33.40 -23.26 14.63
C LEU A 3 33.54 -21.82 15.11
N ALA A 4 32.78 -20.90 14.53
CA ALA A 4 32.82 -19.49 14.92
C ALA A 4 31.60 -19.14 15.76
N ARG A 5 31.83 -18.52 16.92
CA ARG A 5 30.80 -17.82 17.66
C ARG A 5 30.61 -16.44 17.05
N VAL A 6 29.41 -16.13 16.61
CA VAL A 6 29.11 -14.90 15.87
C VAL A 6 27.89 -14.17 16.42
N LYS A 7 27.88 -12.84 16.27
CA LYS A 7 26.70 -12.00 16.51
C LYS A 7 26.27 -11.31 15.22
N HIS A 8 24.96 -11.35 14.92
CA HIS A 8 24.41 -10.81 13.69
C HIS A 8 24.30 -9.28 13.70
N ARG A 9 24.76 -8.63 12.63
CA ARG A 9 24.41 -7.24 12.34
C ARG A 9 22.99 -7.19 11.76
N ARG A 10 22.01 -6.96 12.62
CA ARG A 10 20.58 -6.93 12.22
C ARG A 10 20.20 -5.74 11.36
N SER A 11 20.88 -4.60 11.50
CA SER A 11 20.60 -3.42 10.69
C SER A 11 21.77 -2.44 10.68
N VAL A 12 21.74 -1.53 9.71
CA VAL A 12 22.62 -0.35 9.65
C VAL A 12 22.49 0.55 10.89
N LYS A 13 21.30 0.62 11.49
CA LYS A 13 21.01 1.55 12.58
C LYS A 13 21.43 1.04 13.97
N GLN A 14 21.59 -0.27 14.11
CA GLN A 14 21.78 -0.91 15.40
C GLN A 14 23.13 -1.60 15.43
N PRO A 15 24.08 -1.09 16.24
CA PRO A 15 25.34 -1.78 16.42
C PRO A 15 25.15 -3.15 17.06
N ILE A 16 26.14 -4.02 16.86
CA ILE A 16 26.22 -5.27 17.61
C ILE A 16 26.38 -4.92 19.09
N LYS A 17 25.60 -5.56 19.95
CA LYS A 17 25.65 -5.37 21.41
C LYS A 17 26.11 -6.66 22.05
N GLU A 18 26.79 -6.54 23.18
CA GLU A 18 27.25 -7.70 23.95
C GLU A 18 26.10 -8.63 24.35
N THR A 19 24.94 -8.05 24.70
CA THR A 19 23.74 -8.80 25.08
C THR A 19 22.99 -9.45 23.93
N GLN A 20 23.45 -9.30 22.68
CA GLN A 20 22.85 -9.99 21.54
C GLN A 20 23.10 -11.49 21.62
N LYS A 21 22.15 -12.25 21.10
CA LYS A 21 22.22 -13.71 21.00
C LYS A 21 23.43 -14.14 20.17
N ASP A 22 24.17 -15.09 20.72
CA ASP A 22 25.26 -15.79 20.04
C ASP A 22 24.71 -16.87 19.10
N TYR A 23 25.43 -17.05 17.99
CA TYR A 23 25.20 -18.10 17.01
C TYR A 23 26.51 -18.82 16.76
N TYR A 24 26.44 -20.10 16.42
CA TYR A 24 27.61 -20.94 16.17
C TYR A 24 27.56 -21.45 14.74
N TYR A 25 28.47 -20.96 13.89
CA TYR A 25 28.49 -21.25 12.46
C TYR A 25 29.76 -21.98 12.05
N ILE A 26 29.59 -22.91 11.12
CA ILE A 26 30.70 -23.67 10.56
C ILE A 26 31.52 -22.75 9.66
N CYS A 27 32.81 -22.71 9.89
CA CYS A 27 33.77 -21.95 9.10
C CYS A 27 34.54 -22.88 8.17
N LEU A 28 34.43 -22.62 6.86
CA LEU A 28 35.08 -23.41 5.82
C LEU A 28 36.47 -22.89 5.43
N LYS A 29 36.84 -21.68 5.89
CA LYS A 29 38.09 -21.00 5.53
C LYS A 29 38.89 -20.64 6.78
N ASP A 30 40.21 -20.66 6.63
CA ASP A 30 41.16 -20.40 7.72
C ASP A 30 41.58 -18.92 7.81
N ASP A 31 41.10 -18.04 6.92
CA ASP A 31 41.50 -16.62 6.87
C ASP A 31 40.60 -15.68 7.69
N ILE A 32 39.77 -16.23 8.58
CA ILE A 32 38.81 -15.52 9.43
C ILE A 32 39.38 -15.40 10.84
N HIS A 33 39.28 -14.21 11.42
CA HIS A 33 39.81 -13.88 12.75
C HIS A 33 38.70 -13.27 13.62
N GLU A 34 38.94 -13.25 14.94
CA GLU A 34 38.06 -12.54 15.87
C GLU A 34 37.98 -11.05 15.53
N GLY A 35 36.78 -10.49 15.65
CA GLY A 35 36.47 -9.11 15.27
C GLY A 35 36.15 -8.94 13.78
N ASP A 36 36.42 -9.91 12.91
CA ASP A 36 36.10 -9.80 11.49
C ASP A 36 34.59 -9.76 11.27
N TYR A 37 34.17 -8.92 10.32
CA TYR A 37 32.84 -8.99 9.74
C TYR A 37 32.81 -10.01 8.61
N VAL A 38 31.82 -10.90 8.63
CA VAL A 38 31.69 -12.03 7.73
C VAL A 38 30.30 -12.08 7.09
N LEU A 39 30.24 -12.55 5.84
CA LEU A 39 29.01 -12.96 5.18
C LEU A 39 28.65 -14.38 5.60
N VAL A 40 27.43 -14.55 6.10
CA VAL A 40 26.96 -15.82 6.66
C VAL A 40 25.67 -16.26 5.99
N GLU A 41 25.53 -17.57 5.78
CA GLU A 41 24.23 -18.18 5.54
C GLU A 41 23.53 -18.33 6.90
N TYR A 42 22.23 -18.06 6.96
CA TYR A 42 21.45 -18.34 8.15
C TYR A 42 20.02 -18.79 7.81
N GLN A 43 19.40 -19.46 8.78
CA GLN A 43 18.02 -19.91 8.66
C GLN A 43 17.06 -18.87 9.24
N VAL A 44 16.00 -18.56 8.48
CA VAL A 44 14.89 -17.75 8.98
C VAL A 44 13.73 -18.67 9.34
N LYS A 45 13.34 -18.66 10.61
CA LYS A 45 12.10 -19.29 11.06
C LYS A 45 10.95 -18.30 10.83
N ASN A 46 10.08 -18.62 9.88
CA ASN A 46 8.76 -17.99 9.79
C ASN A 46 7.71 -18.93 10.41
N HIS A 47 6.57 -18.37 10.84
CA HIS A 47 5.49 -19.03 11.61
C HIS A 47 5.08 -20.45 11.15
N CYS A 48 5.39 -20.87 9.93
CA CYS A 48 5.01 -22.17 9.39
C CYS A 48 6.16 -22.98 8.76
N LYS A 49 7.34 -22.39 8.48
CA LYS A 49 8.44 -23.05 7.76
C LYS A 49 9.80 -22.46 8.15
N SER A 50 10.79 -23.32 8.38
CA SER A 50 12.20 -22.93 8.34
C SER A 50 12.62 -22.82 6.87
N ARG A 51 13.13 -21.66 6.47
CA ARG A 51 13.70 -21.46 5.15
C ARG A 51 15.21 -21.23 5.30
N GLN A 52 15.99 -22.06 4.62
CA GLN A 52 17.44 -21.98 4.53
C GLN A 52 17.85 -21.07 3.36
N GLY A 53 19.14 -20.70 3.28
CA GLY A 53 19.68 -19.92 2.17
C GLY A 53 19.48 -18.41 2.26
N TYR A 54 19.24 -17.83 3.46
CA TYR A 54 19.33 -16.38 3.62
C TYR A 54 20.76 -15.96 3.92
N PHE A 55 21.14 -14.77 3.45
CA PHE A 55 22.47 -14.22 3.70
C PHE A 55 22.40 -12.98 4.58
N GLY A 56 23.34 -12.89 5.52
CA GLY A 56 23.45 -11.79 6.47
C GLY A 56 24.91 -11.47 6.76
N ILE A 57 25.13 -10.38 7.49
CA ILE A 57 26.45 -10.01 8.01
C ILE A 57 26.48 -10.30 9.50
N ALA A 58 27.55 -10.93 9.96
CA ALA A 58 27.82 -11.16 11.37
C ALA A 58 29.25 -10.74 11.71
N ARG A 59 29.51 -10.47 12.99
CA ARG A 59 30.88 -10.30 13.52
C ARG A 59 31.29 -11.58 14.23
N VAL A 60 32.53 -11.99 14.01
CA VAL A 60 33.15 -13.11 14.73
C VAL A 60 33.54 -12.61 16.12
N GLU A 61 32.98 -13.24 17.14
CA GLU A 61 33.31 -12.95 18.54
C GLU A 61 34.42 -13.86 19.05
N GLU A 62 34.44 -15.12 18.59
CA GLU A 62 35.39 -16.14 19.05
C GLU A 62 35.50 -17.26 18.02
N LEU A 63 36.70 -17.83 17.89
CA LEU A 63 36.96 -19.03 17.09
C LEU A 63 37.22 -20.22 18.01
N LEU A 64 36.45 -21.28 17.82
CA LEU A 64 36.55 -22.52 18.57
C LEU A 64 37.26 -23.57 17.71
N GLU A 65 38.45 -23.95 18.17
CA GLU A 65 39.24 -25.04 17.61
C GLU A 65 39.01 -26.33 18.40
N GLY A 66 38.92 -27.46 17.72
CA GLY A 66 38.72 -28.74 18.37
C GLY A 66 38.34 -29.86 17.41
N ASP A 67 38.07 -31.03 17.97
CA ASP A 67 37.55 -32.15 17.20
C ASP A 67 36.17 -31.81 16.60
N THR A 68 36.01 -32.14 15.32
CA THR A 68 34.82 -31.79 14.54
C THR A 68 33.56 -32.44 15.10
N ILE A 69 33.64 -33.70 15.55
CA ILE A 69 32.46 -34.42 16.07
C ILE A 69 32.02 -33.78 17.38
N THR A 70 32.97 -33.46 18.25
CA THR A 70 32.69 -32.83 19.55
C THR A 70 32.05 -31.45 19.35
N LEU A 71 32.62 -30.61 18.48
CA LEU A 71 32.07 -29.28 18.18
C LEU A 71 30.65 -29.34 17.60
N ILE A 72 30.39 -30.27 16.68
CA ILE A 72 29.04 -30.44 16.10
C ILE A 72 28.05 -30.89 17.17
N GLN A 73 28.44 -31.84 18.04
CA GLN A 73 27.56 -32.35 19.10
C GLN A 73 27.26 -31.30 20.17
N SER A 74 28.23 -30.47 20.55
CA SER A 74 28.06 -29.47 21.60
C SER A 74 27.22 -28.27 21.13
N TYR A 75 27.42 -27.80 19.90
CA TYR A 75 26.84 -26.53 19.44
C TYR A 75 25.75 -26.68 18.38
N MET A 76 25.59 -27.87 17.79
CA MET A 76 24.61 -28.19 16.76
C MET A 76 24.50 -27.10 15.67
N PRO A 77 25.63 -26.68 15.06
CA PRO A 77 25.62 -25.65 14.04
C PRO A 77 24.92 -26.16 12.77
N THR A 78 24.08 -25.32 12.18
CA THR A 78 23.30 -25.66 10.97
C THR A 78 23.45 -24.61 9.87
N SER A 79 24.45 -23.74 10.01
CA SER A 79 24.64 -22.54 9.20
C SER A 79 26.13 -22.28 9.05
N PHE A 80 26.51 -21.61 7.97
CA PHE A 80 27.88 -21.54 7.50
C PHE A 80 28.35 -20.09 7.35
N ILE A 81 29.63 -19.86 7.63
CA ILE A 81 30.33 -18.66 7.18
C ILE A 81 30.78 -18.88 5.74
N ILE A 82 30.49 -17.92 4.86
CA ILE A 82 30.76 -17.99 3.43
C ILE A 82 32.10 -17.33 3.11
N CYS A 83 32.26 -16.09 3.56
CA CYS A 83 33.49 -15.32 3.37
C CYS A 83 33.61 -14.19 4.38
N ARG A 84 34.85 -13.80 4.63
CA ARG A 84 35.18 -12.54 5.30
C ARG A 84 34.85 -11.35 4.39
N LEU A 85 34.41 -10.24 4.96
CA LEU A 85 34.47 -8.95 4.28
C LEU A 85 35.93 -8.52 4.10
N GLU A 86 36.22 -7.66 3.13
CA GLU A 86 37.61 -7.29 2.86
C GLU A 86 38.31 -6.70 4.09
N LYS A 87 39.57 -7.10 4.29
CA LYS A 87 40.40 -6.63 5.40
C LYS A 87 40.60 -5.12 5.29
N GLY A 88 40.35 -4.40 6.38
CA GLY A 88 40.48 -2.94 6.45
C GLY A 88 39.19 -2.18 6.09
N VAL A 89 38.10 -2.87 5.78
CA VAL A 89 36.78 -2.23 5.64
C VAL A 89 36.26 -1.87 7.04
N ASP A 90 36.14 -0.57 7.30
CA ASP A 90 35.41 -0.05 8.46
C ASP A 90 33.89 -0.16 8.22
N PHE A 91 33.37 -1.36 8.45
CA PHE A 91 31.96 -1.68 8.25
C PHE A 91 31.04 -0.88 9.19
N ASP A 92 31.51 -0.58 10.41
CA ASP A 92 30.77 0.22 11.38
C ASP A 92 30.68 1.69 10.96
N GLY A 93 31.81 2.27 10.53
CA GLY A 93 31.83 3.62 9.96
C GLY A 93 30.97 3.74 8.72
N ALA A 94 30.99 2.75 7.83
CA ALA A 94 30.10 2.70 6.66
C ALA A 94 28.62 2.70 7.08
N CYS A 95 28.26 1.97 8.15
CA CYS A 95 26.89 1.98 8.68
C CYS A 95 26.47 3.37 9.19
N GLU A 96 27.34 4.08 9.92
CA GLU A 96 27.03 5.42 10.40
C GLU A 96 26.93 6.44 9.26
N GLN A 97 27.76 6.33 8.22
CA GLN A 97 27.64 7.16 7.01
C GLN A 97 26.29 6.94 6.31
N ILE A 98 25.86 5.68 6.13
CA ILE A 98 24.55 5.37 5.53
C ILE A 98 23.41 5.95 6.37
N LYS A 99 23.52 5.92 7.70
CA LYS A 99 22.51 6.49 8.60
C LYS A 99 22.41 8.01 8.43
N ALA A 100 23.52 8.71 8.32
CA ALA A 100 23.55 10.15 8.04
C ALA A 100 22.98 10.48 6.65
N LEU A 101 23.40 9.76 5.61
CA LEU A 101 22.89 9.92 4.25
C LEU A 101 21.38 9.67 4.16
N ARG A 102 20.86 8.66 4.87
CA ARG A 102 19.41 8.39 4.91
C ARG A 102 18.62 9.56 5.49
N ALA A 103 19.17 10.28 6.48
CA ALA A 103 18.52 11.47 7.03
C ALA A 103 18.47 12.60 6.00
N GLN A 104 19.58 12.85 5.29
CA GLN A 104 19.64 13.85 4.22
C GLN A 104 18.67 13.52 3.07
N VAL A 105 18.66 12.26 2.62
CA VAL A 105 17.73 11.79 1.59
C VAL A 105 16.28 11.96 2.03
N ALA A 106 15.96 11.71 3.31
CA ALA A 106 14.62 11.90 3.84
C ALA A 106 14.16 13.37 3.77
N GLU A 107 15.03 14.33 4.11
CA GLU A 107 14.71 15.75 4.01
C GLU A 107 14.53 16.22 2.56
N ILE A 108 15.32 15.71 1.62
CA ILE A 108 15.15 16.00 0.18
C ILE A 108 13.83 15.41 -0.35
N GLN A 109 13.49 14.18 0.06
CA GLN A 109 12.27 13.51 -0.39
C GLN A 109 10.99 14.09 0.22
N LYS A 110 11.08 14.73 1.39
CA LYS A 110 9.93 15.29 2.12
C LYS A 110 9.11 16.30 1.30
N PRO A 111 9.68 17.38 0.72
CA PRO A 111 8.92 18.33 -0.10
C PRO A 111 8.34 17.68 -1.36
N ILE A 112 9.07 16.72 -1.97
CA ILE A 112 8.60 15.98 -3.15
C ILE A 112 7.31 15.22 -2.80
N ARG A 113 7.35 14.41 -1.73
CA ARG A 113 6.18 13.68 -1.23
C ARG A 113 5.02 14.60 -0.86
N MET A 114 5.31 15.74 -0.22
CA MET A 114 4.28 16.71 0.15
C MET A 114 3.60 17.34 -1.07
N LYS A 115 4.37 17.63 -2.12
CA LYS A 115 3.85 18.13 -3.39
C LYS A 115 2.97 17.09 -4.07
N GLU A 116 3.41 15.83 -4.14
CA GLU A 116 2.60 14.73 -4.67
C GLU A 116 1.26 14.57 -3.94
N ILE A 117 1.29 14.63 -2.60
CA ILE A 117 0.08 14.57 -1.78
C ILE A 117 -0.84 15.76 -2.07
N GLN A 118 -0.29 16.96 -2.23
CA GLN A 118 -1.07 18.16 -2.52
C GLN A 118 -1.69 18.10 -3.91
N ASP A 119 -0.93 17.69 -4.92
CA ASP A 119 -1.39 17.55 -6.30
C ASP A 119 -2.53 16.51 -6.39
N GLU A 120 -2.42 15.40 -5.65
CA GLU A 120 -3.46 14.39 -5.60
C GLU A 120 -4.73 14.90 -4.90
N LYS A 121 -4.60 15.71 -3.84
CA LYS A 121 -5.74 16.39 -3.21
C LYS A 121 -6.42 17.36 -4.18
N VAL A 122 -5.66 18.11 -4.97
CA VAL A 122 -6.20 19.03 -5.98
C VAL A 122 -6.97 18.25 -7.06
N LYS A 123 -6.38 17.17 -7.61
CA LYS A 123 -7.04 16.29 -8.58
C LYS A 123 -8.34 15.70 -8.02
N ARG A 124 -8.33 15.25 -6.77
CA ARG A 124 -9.53 14.70 -6.11
C ARG A 124 -10.64 15.75 -5.95
N ARG A 125 -10.28 17.00 -5.59
CA ARG A 125 -11.24 18.12 -5.52
C ARG A 125 -11.83 18.45 -6.89
N ALA A 126 -10.99 18.53 -7.93
CA ALA A 126 -11.43 18.80 -9.30
C ALA A 126 -12.43 17.73 -9.80
N ARG A 127 -12.14 16.44 -9.57
CA ARG A 127 -13.06 15.33 -9.89
C ARG A 127 -14.40 15.48 -9.18
N LYS A 128 -14.39 15.80 -7.88
CA LYS A 128 -15.61 16.01 -7.09
C LYS A 128 -16.43 17.21 -7.61
N MET A 129 -15.77 18.32 -7.96
CA MET A 129 -16.45 19.49 -8.51
C MET A 129 -17.08 19.20 -9.87
N ALA A 130 -16.38 18.51 -10.75
CA ALA A 130 -16.91 18.09 -12.05
C ALA A 130 -18.14 17.17 -11.90
N GLU A 131 -18.13 16.27 -10.91
CA GLU A 131 -19.27 15.41 -10.60
C GLU A 131 -20.49 16.21 -10.10
N ILE A 132 -20.27 17.16 -9.20
CA ILE A 132 -21.32 18.08 -8.70
C ILE A 132 -21.91 18.89 -9.86
N GLU A 133 -21.06 19.42 -10.73
CA GLU A 133 -21.51 20.20 -11.89
C GLU A 133 -22.33 19.34 -12.86
N LYS A 134 -21.86 18.12 -13.15
CA LYS A 134 -22.61 17.14 -13.97
C LYS A 134 -23.97 16.81 -13.36
N ALA A 135 -24.04 16.65 -12.04
CA ALA A 135 -25.31 16.43 -11.33
C ALA A 135 -26.25 17.64 -11.41
N ARG A 136 -25.71 18.88 -11.27
CA ARG A 136 -26.48 20.12 -11.43
C ARG A 136 -27.06 20.25 -12.85
N ARG A 137 -26.24 20.03 -13.89
CA ARG A 137 -26.67 20.04 -15.30
C ARG A 137 -27.77 19.00 -15.56
N LYS A 138 -27.65 17.79 -15.01
CA LYS A 138 -28.70 16.74 -15.09
C LYS A 138 -30.00 17.14 -14.39
N LYS A 139 -29.94 17.81 -13.23
CA LYS A 139 -31.14 18.30 -12.53
C LYS A 139 -31.83 19.42 -13.32
N ALA A 140 -31.06 20.36 -13.87
CA ALA A 140 -31.59 21.45 -14.68
C ALA A 140 -32.31 20.94 -15.94
N THR A 141 -31.67 20.03 -16.68
CA THR A 141 -32.27 19.40 -17.87
C THR A 141 -33.55 18.63 -17.55
N ARG A 142 -33.59 17.86 -16.45
CA ARG A 142 -34.82 17.19 -16.00
C ARG A 142 -35.94 18.18 -15.66
N LYS A 143 -35.62 19.29 -14.98
CA LYS A 143 -36.59 20.33 -14.64
C LYS A 143 -37.17 20.99 -15.89
N GLU A 144 -36.33 21.26 -16.88
CA GLU A 144 -36.77 21.85 -18.15
C GLU A 144 -37.60 20.88 -19.00
N GLN A 145 -37.20 19.61 -19.08
CA GLN A 145 -38.02 18.57 -19.71
C GLN A 145 -39.40 18.45 -19.04
N GLY A 146 -39.44 18.52 -17.70
CA GLY A 146 -40.70 18.54 -16.94
C GLY A 146 -41.58 19.75 -17.27
N ARG A 147 -40.99 20.95 -17.37
CA ARG A 147 -41.73 22.16 -17.80
C ARG A 147 -42.31 22.01 -19.20
N ARG A 148 -41.49 21.57 -20.17
CA ARG A 148 -41.93 21.34 -21.56
C ARG A 148 -43.05 20.31 -21.63
N HIS A 149 -42.98 19.24 -20.83
CA HIS A 149 -44.03 18.23 -20.77
C HIS A 149 -45.35 18.80 -20.19
N HIS A 150 -45.27 19.63 -19.14
CA HIS A 150 -46.43 20.30 -18.57
C HIS A 150 -47.08 21.27 -19.56
N GLU A 151 -46.28 22.12 -20.21
CA GLU A 151 -46.76 23.04 -21.26
C GLU A 151 -47.40 22.29 -22.43
N ALA A 152 -46.83 21.16 -22.85
CA ALA A 152 -47.40 20.30 -23.89
C ALA A 152 -48.74 19.66 -23.46
N LEU A 153 -48.86 19.24 -22.19
CA LEU A 153 -50.12 18.75 -21.62
C LEU A 153 -51.18 19.84 -21.61
N GLU A 154 -50.86 21.03 -21.12
CA GLU A 154 -51.79 22.17 -21.11
C GLU A 154 -52.27 22.54 -22.52
N ALA A 155 -51.36 22.59 -23.49
CA ALA A 155 -51.71 22.83 -24.88
C ALA A 155 -52.67 21.76 -25.44
N ARG A 156 -52.43 20.48 -25.11
CA ARG A 156 -53.35 19.37 -25.46
C ARG A 156 -54.71 19.52 -24.80
N TYR A 157 -54.76 19.89 -23.52
CA TYR A 157 -56.02 20.13 -22.80
C TYR A 157 -56.82 21.29 -23.41
N ARG A 158 -56.16 22.42 -23.70
CA ARG A 158 -56.80 23.57 -24.38
C ARG A 158 -57.37 23.18 -25.75
N LYS A 159 -56.63 22.38 -26.53
CA LYS A 159 -57.10 21.87 -27.83
C LYS A 159 -58.33 20.97 -27.71
N LYS A 160 -58.41 20.13 -26.66
CA LYS A 160 -59.60 19.30 -26.37
C LYS A 160 -60.80 20.12 -25.88
N LEU A 161 -60.58 21.18 -25.10
CA LEU A 161 -61.65 22.08 -24.62
C LEU A 161 -62.22 22.93 -25.77
N GLY A 162 -61.40 23.35 -26.72
CA GLY A 162 -61.84 24.00 -27.97
C GLY A 162 -62.57 23.06 -28.95
N GLN A 163 -62.68 21.76 -28.65
CA GLN A 163 -63.40 20.76 -29.45
C GLN A 163 -64.73 20.31 -28.83
N LYS A 164 -65.21 20.93 -27.74
CA LYS A 164 -66.55 20.64 -27.20
C LYS A 164 -67.65 21.33 -28.04
N VAL A 165 -68.10 20.58 -29.06
CA VAL A 165 -69.48 20.30 -29.50
C VAL A 165 -70.55 21.36 -29.18
N GLU A 166 -71.16 21.89 -30.24
CA GLU A 166 -72.36 22.72 -30.21
C GLU A 166 -73.48 22.11 -29.33
N PRO A 167 -74.20 22.92 -28.53
CA PRO A 167 -75.36 22.44 -27.81
C PRO A 167 -76.51 22.20 -28.78
N ASN A 168 -76.80 20.93 -29.07
CA ASN A 168 -77.93 20.53 -29.90
C ASN A 168 -79.25 20.68 -29.10
N PHE A 169 -79.73 21.91 -28.94
CA PHE A 169 -81.06 22.19 -28.39
C PHE A 169 -82.12 21.83 -29.45
N ARG A 170 -82.56 20.57 -29.47
CA ARG A 170 -83.74 20.17 -30.24
C ARG A 170 -85.00 20.24 -29.37
N VAL A 171 -85.66 21.38 -29.42
CA VAL A 171 -87.02 21.59 -28.90
C VAL A 171 -87.99 20.63 -29.60
N LYS A 172 -88.59 19.69 -28.85
CA LYS A 172 -89.79 18.96 -29.30
C LYS A 172 -91.01 19.54 -28.59
N ARG A 173 -91.70 20.46 -29.26
CA ARG A 173 -93.12 20.78 -28.97
C ARG A 173 -93.96 19.56 -29.36
N LYS A 174 -94.69 18.96 -28.41
CA LYS A 174 -95.93 18.25 -28.71
C LYS A 174 -97.08 19.00 -28.03
N LYS A 175 -97.86 19.70 -28.85
CA LYS A 175 -99.24 20.10 -28.55
C LYS A 175 -100.15 18.87 -28.72
N LYS A 176 -101.04 18.66 -27.75
CA LYS A 176 -102.44 18.21 -27.87
C LYS A 176 -102.95 18.20 -26.41
N GLU A 177 -103.74 19.18 -25.95
CA GLU A 177 -105.19 19.37 -26.21
C GLU A 177 -105.94 18.02 -26.15
N ALA A 178 -107.00 17.82 -25.39
CA ALA A 178 -107.76 18.57 -24.39
C ALA A 178 -108.79 17.58 -23.79
N SER A 179 -109.40 17.95 -22.64
CA SER A 179 -110.79 17.62 -22.20
C SER A 179 -111.19 16.14 -22.06
N SER A 180 -111.81 15.66 -20.98
CA SER A 180 -112.55 16.24 -19.87
C SER A 180 -112.63 15.22 -18.74
#